data_AF-A0A7I0JEC9-F1
#
_entry.id   AF-A0A7I0JEC9-F1
#
_cell.length_a   1.000
_cell.length_b   1.000
_cell.length_c   1.000
_cell.angle_alpha   90.00
_cell.angle_beta   90.00
_cell.angle_gamma   90.00
#
_symmetry.space_group_name_H-M   'P 1'
#
loop_
_entity.id
_entity.type
_entity.pdbx_description
1 polymer ?
#
loop_
_entity_poly.entity_id
_entity_poly.type
_entity_poly.pdbx_seq_one_letter_code
_entity_poly.pdbx_strand_id
1 'polypeptide(L)'
;LEQGGAALVEWPERAEAALPDGTVWIELVHQGDGGLAKLSGQGAAIDRAARSLAMRDFLATAGWGEAARRFFVGDASARSYEIVSLPGQAPRVLMNSPRLVLGPPVRDGKPYAAIAHTAQSVAAFVAIDKALLA
;
A
#
# COMPACT_ATOMS: atom_id res chain seq x y z
N LEU A 1 6.79 -20.17 11.93
CA LEU A 1 6.59 -19.22 10.81
C LEU A 1 5.75 -19.96 9.79
N GLU A 2 4.44 -19.75 9.75
CA GLU A 2 3.65 -20.25 8.62
C GLU A 2 4.21 -19.59 7.35
N GLN A 3 4.63 -20.40 6.39
CA GLN A 3 5.02 -19.90 5.08
C GLN A 3 3.73 -19.55 4.34
N GLY A 4 3.41 -18.26 4.26
CA GLY A 4 2.31 -17.78 3.42
C GLY A 4 2.68 -17.94 1.95
N GLY A 5 1.83 -18.64 1.20
CA GLY A 5 1.91 -18.77 -0.25
C GLY A 5 0.77 -18.04 -0.96
N ALA A 6 0.87 -17.92 -2.28
CA ALA A 6 -0.23 -17.51 -3.15
C ALA A 6 -0.32 -18.49 -4.32
N ALA A 7 -1.53 -18.81 -4.76
CA ALA A 7 -1.78 -19.59 -5.96
C ALA A 7 -2.31 -18.67 -7.07
N LEU A 8 -1.78 -18.82 -8.28
CA LEU A 8 -2.38 -18.27 -9.50
C LEU A 8 -3.16 -19.40 -10.16
N VAL A 9 -4.48 -19.21 -10.27
CA VAL A 9 -5.37 -20.20 -10.86
C VAL A 9 -5.87 -19.66 -12.20
N GLU A 10 -5.44 -20.28 -13.29
CA GLU A 10 -6.02 -20.04 -14.61
C GLU A 10 -7.31 -20.85 -14.79
N TRP A 11 -8.25 -20.31 -15.57
CA TRP A 11 -9.59 -20.89 -15.78
C TRP A 11 -10.32 -21.19 -14.45
N PRO A 12 -10.44 -20.19 -13.54
CA PRO A 12 -10.99 -20.38 -12.21
C PRO A 12 -12.45 -20.85 -12.20
N GLU A 13 -13.19 -20.63 -13.28
CA GLU A 13 -14.58 -21.10 -13.44
C GLU A 13 -14.70 -22.63 -13.39
N ARG A 14 -13.61 -23.37 -13.63
CA ARG A 14 -13.58 -24.83 -13.49
C ARG A 14 -13.50 -25.31 -12.04
N ALA A 15 -13.18 -24.42 -11.11
CA ALA A 15 -12.97 -24.73 -9.70
C ALA A 15 -13.67 -23.74 -8.76
N GLU A 16 -14.70 -23.04 -9.22
CA GLU A 16 -15.33 -21.91 -8.50
C GLU A 16 -15.76 -22.29 -7.07
N ALA A 17 -16.34 -23.49 -6.90
CA ALA A 17 -16.77 -24.00 -5.59
C ALA A 17 -15.63 -24.34 -4.61
N ALA A 18 -14.38 -24.39 -5.09
CA ALA A 18 -13.20 -24.71 -4.29
C ALA A 18 -12.32 -23.48 -3.99
N LEU A 19 -12.68 -22.31 -4.54
CA LEU A 19 -11.91 -21.09 -4.30
C LEU A 19 -12.24 -20.53 -2.90
N PRO A 20 -11.22 -20.16 -2.10
CA PRO A 20 -11.44 -19.64 -0.76
C PRO A 20 -12.04 -18.24 -0.78
N ASP A 21 -12.72 -17.89 0.30
CA ASP A 21 -13.11 -16.52 0.59
C ASP A 21 -11.86 -15.61 0.59
N GLY A 22 -12.02 -14.39 0.06
CA GLY A 22 -10.90 -13.44 -0.08
C GLY A 22 -10.02 -13.67 -1.33
N THR A 23 -10.43 -14.55 -2.25
CA THR A 23 -9.84 -14.65 -3.59
C THR A 23 -9.87 -13.29 -4.30
N VAL A 24 -8.74 -12.91 -4.90
CA VAL A 24 -8.63 -11.75 -5.80
C VAL A 24 -8.81 -12.24 -7.22
N TRP A 25 -9.85 -11.73 -7.86
CA TRP A 25 -10.18 -12.02 -9.25
C TRP A 25 -9.41 -11.08 -10.17
N ILE A 26 -8.81 -11.63 -11.22
CA ILE A 26 -8.12 -10.88 -12.27
C ILE A 26 -8.82 -11.18 -13.60
N GLU A 27 -9.56 -10.21 -14.13
CA GLU A 27 -10.14 -10.29 -15.45
C GLU A 27 -9.22 -9.59 -16.45
N LEU A 28 -8.73 -10.32 -17.46
CA LEU A 28 -7.92 -9.77 -18.54
C LEU A 28 -8.85 -9.41 -19.71
N VAL A 29 -8.92 -8.12 -20.03
CA VAL A 29 -9.77 -7.57 -21.08
C VAL A 29 -8.87 -6.97 -22.16
N HIS A 30 -9.20 -7.22 -23.44
CA HIS A 30 -8.49 -6.58 -24.54
C HIS A 30 -8.89 -5.10 -24.65
N GLN A 31 -7.91 -4.21 -24.78
CA GLN A 31 -8.14 -2.76 -24.89
C GLN A 31 -7.17 -2.15 -25.91
N GLY A 32 -7.68 -1.88 -27.11
CA GLY A 32 -6.84 -1.38 -28.23
C GLY A 32 -5.71 -2.37 -28.53
N ASP A 33 -4.50 -1.87 -28.75
CA ASP A 33 -3.31 -2.71 -28.95
C ASP A 33 -2.74 -3.31 -27.65
N GLY A 34 -3.42 -3.11 -26.51
CA GLY A 34 -2.99 -3.52 -25.18
C GLY A 34 -3.98 -4.43 -24.44
N GLY A 35 -3.66 -4.69 -23.18
CA GLY A 35 -4.50 -5.43 -22.25
C GLY A 35 -4.79 -4.62 -20.99
N LEU A 36 -6.00 -4.77 -20.47
CA LEU A 36 -6.47 -4.22 -19.21
C LEU A 36 -6.70 -5.37 -18.23
N ALA A 37 -6.06 -5.33 -17.06
CA ALA A 37 -6.36 -6.24 -15.96
C ALA A 37 -7.29 -5.55 -14.96
N LYS A 38 -8.51 -6.05 -14.79
CA LYS A 38 -9.44 -5.60 -13.75
C LYS A 38 -9.31 -6.50 -12.54
N LEU A 39 -9.06 -5.90 -11.38
CA LEU A 39 -8.99 -6.62 -10.11
C LEU A 39 -10.28 -6.43 -9.32
N SER A 40 -10.84 -7.52 -8.79
CA SER A 40 -11.99 -7.48 -7.89
C SER A 40 -11.87 -8.53 -6.78
N GLY A 41 -12.66 -8.40 -5.73
CA GLY A 41 -12.61 -9.27 -4.55
C GLY A 41 -13.01 -8.51 -3.29
N GLN A 42 -12.81 -9.15 -2.13
CA GLN A 42 -13.10 -8.55 -0.83
C GLN A 42 -12.00 -8.87 0.18
N GLY A 43 -11.87 -8.00 1.19
CA GLY A 43 -10.95 -8.19 2.31
C GLY A 43 -9.50 -7.78 2.03
N ALA A 44 -8.61 -8.17 2.94
CA ALA A 44 -7.27 -7.59 3.03
C ALA A 44 -6.39 -7.81 1.78
N ALA A 45 -6.64 -8.86 0.98
CA ALA A 45 -5.86 -9.13 -0.21
C ALA A 45 -6.11 -8.09 -1.31
N ILE A 46 -7.38 -7.78 -1.63
CA ILE A 46 -7.72 -6.76 -2.62
C ILE A 46 -7.35 -5.36 -2.10
N ASP A 47 -7.47 -5.09 -0.81
CA ASP A 47 -7.06 -3.81 -0.20
C ASP A 47 -5.56 -3.56 -0.35
N ARG A 48 -4.73 -4.61 -0.16
CA ARG A 48 -3.28 -4.54 -0.40
C ARG A 48 -2.96 -4.30 -1.87
N ALA A 49 -3.67 -4.96 -2.78
CA ALA A 49 -3.49 -4.76 -4.23
C ALA A 49 -3.85 -3.32 -4.63
N ALA A 50 -5.01 -2.82 -4.20
CA ALA A 50 -5.46 -1.45 -4.45
C ALA A 50 -4.46 -0.42 -3.88
N ARG A 51 -3.95 -0.63 -2.66
CA ARG A 51 -2.92 0.25 -2.08
C ARG A 51 -1.63 0.25 -2.91
N SER A 52 -1.19 -0.93 -3.38
CA SER A 52 0.02 -1.04 -4.20
C SER A 52 -0.12 -0.34 -5.55
N LEU A 53 -1.32 -0.39 -6.18
CA LEU A 53 -1.63 0.35 -7.41
C LEU A 53 -1.63 1.86 -7.17
N ALA A 54 -2.30 2.34 -6.11
CA ALA A 54 -2.29 3.77 -5.75
C ALA A 54 -0.87 4.31 -5.49
N MET A 55 0.04 3.48 -4.96
CA MET A 55 1.46 3.84 -4.81
C MET A 55 2.17 3.98 -6.17
N ARG A 56 1.84 3.13 -7.16
CA ARG A 56 2.38 3.26 -8.53
C ARG A 56 1.88 4.53 -9.20
N ASP A 57 0.59 4.83 -9.08
CA ASP A 57 0.01 6.05 -9.63
C ASP A 57 0.64 7.29 -9.01
N PHE A 58 0.79 7.31 -7.68
CA PHE A 58 1.48 8.38 -6.97
C PHE A 58 2.91 8.58 -7.50
N LEU A 59 3.70 7.50 -7.62
CA LEU A 59 5.05 7.58 -8.17
C LEU A 59 5.04 8.10 -9.61
N ALA A 60 4.12 7.62 -10.46
CA ALA A 60 4.00 8.10 -11.84
C ALA A 60 3.74 9.61 -11.89
N THR A 61 2.81 10.12 -11.08
CA THR A 61 2.55 11.57 -10.99
C THR A 61 3.74 12.37 -10.46
N ALA A 62 4.61 11.75 -9.67
CA ALA A 62 5.82 12.35 -9.13
C ALA A 62 7.05 12.25 -10.06
N GLY A 63 6.91 11.68 -11.27
CA GLY A 63 8.02 11.46 -12.21
C GLY A 63 8.86 10.20 -11.90
N TRP A 64 8.31 9.28 -11.10
CA TRP A 64 8.94 8.03 -10.65
C TRP A 64 8.20 6.77 -11.15
N GLY A 65 7.42 6.87 -12.24
CA GLY A 65 6.58 5.77 -12.75
C GLY A 65 7.36 4.49 -13.08
N GLU A 66 8.57 4.64 -13.60
CA GLU A 66 9.46 3.52 -13.97
C GLU A 66 10.36 3.04 -12.82
N ALA A 67 10.13 3.52 -11.59
CA ALA A 67 10.98 3.18 -10.47
C ALA A 67 10.79 1.73 -10.03
N ALA A 68 11.90 1.02 -9.83
CA ALA A 68 11.88 -0.27 -9.15
C ALA A 68 11.54 -0.04 -7.67
N ARG A 69 10.62 -0.85 -7.13
CA ARG A 69 10.15 -0.78 -5.74
C ARG A 69 10.61 -2.00 -4.97
N ARG A 70 11.23 -1.79 -3.82
CA ARG A 70 11.65 -2.87 -2.92
C ARG A 70 11.19 -2.59 -1.49
N PHE A 71 10.65 -3.60 -0.83
CA PHE A 71 10.31 -3.50 0.59
C PHE A 71 11.49 -3.00 1.42
N PHE A 72 11.21 -2.04 2.30
CA PHE A 72 12.15 -1.48 3.26
C PHE A 72 11.59 -1.72 4.67
N VAL A 73 12.45 -2.22 5.56
CA VAL A 73 12.07 -2.57 6.93
C VAL A 73 11.41 -1.36 7.61
N GLY A 74 10.26 -1.62 8.23
CA GLY A 74 9.45 -0.61 8.89
C GLY A 74 10.04 -0.11 10.21
N ASP A 75 9.41 0.93 10.74
CA ASP A 75 9.55 1.35 12.12
C ASP A 75 8.47 0.66 13.00
N ALA A 76 8.38 1.03 14.28
CA ALA A 76 7.35 0.50 15.18
C ALA A 76 5.94 1.11 14.92
N SER A 77 5.73 1.79 13.79
CA SER A 77 4.46 2.42 13.45
C SER A 77 3.67 1.58 12.43
N ALA A 78 2.43 2.00 12.16
CA ALA A 78 1.60 1.41 11.11
C ALA A 78 2.03 1.79 9.68
N ARG A 79 3.14 2.52 9.52
CA ARG A 79 3.67 2.96 8.23
C ARG A 79 4.48 1.84 7.60
N SER A 80 4.36 1.70 6.30
CA SER A 80 5.24 0.82 5.52
C SER A 80 6.11 1.64 4.61
N TYR A 81 7.34 1.19 4.38
CA TYR A 81 8.31 1.89 3.57
C TYR A 81 8.82 1.01 2.44
N GLU A 82 9.18 1.64 1.35
CA GLU A 82 9.84 1.01 0.22
C GLU A 82 11.00 1.87 -0.25
N ILE A 83 12.08 1.23 -0.68
CA ILE A 83 13.09 1.92 -1.48
C ILE A 83 12.62 1.95 -2.92
N VAL A 84 12.60 3.16 -3.49
CA VAL A 84 12.34 3.37 -4.92
C VAL A 84 13.62 3.80 -5.60
N SER A 85 13.94 3.16 -6.73
CA SER A 85 15.19 3.36 -7.45
C SER A 85 14.92 3.63 -8.93
N LEU A 86 15.57 4.66 -9.46
CA LEU A 86 15.64 4.97 -10.89
C LEU A 86 17.10 4.99 -11.34
N PRO A 87 17.44 4.49 -12.54
CA PRO A 87 18.79 4.59 -13.09
C PRO A 87 19.29 6.04 -13.08
N GLY A 88 20.51 6.25 -12.58
CA GLY A 88 21.14 7.57 -12.52
C GLY A 88 20.60 8.52 -11.44
N GLN A 89 19.64 8.09 -10.60
CA GLN A 89 19.14 8.89 -9.48
C GLN A 89 19.50 8.24 -8.15
N ALA A 90 19.70 9.08 -7.12
CA ALA A 90 19.81 8.58 -5.76
C ALA A 90 18.49 7.89 -5.34
N PRO A 91 18.54 6.73 -4.65
CA PRO A 91 17.35 6.05 -4.20
C PRO A 91 16.55 6.91 -3.22
N ARG A 92 15.22 6.79 -3.25
CA ARG A 92 14.32 7.51 -2.34
C ARG A 92 13.52 6.53 -1.49
N VAL A 93 13.01 7.03 -0.36
CA VAL A 93 12.07 6.30 0.49
C VAL A 93 10.65 6.69 0.09
N LEU A 94 9.87 5.71 -0.34
CA LEU A 94 8.42 5.84 -0.45
C LEU A 94 7.78 5.44 0.88
N MET A 95 7.04 6.36 1.49
CA MET A 95 6.32 6.13 2.74
C MET A 95 4.82 5.96 2.45
N ASN A 96 4.29 4.77 2.73
CA ASN A 96 2.85 4.55 2.83
C ASN A 96 2.42 4.85 4.27
N SER A 97 1.74 5.98 4.47
CA SER A 97 1.29 6.46 5.77
C SER A 97 -0.25 6.52 5.82
N PRO A 98 -0.93 5.37 6.02
CA PRO A 98 -2.37 5.37 6.23
C PRO A 98 -2.73 6.18 7.49
N ARG A 99 -3.99 6.63 7.56
CA ARG A 99 -4.49 7.28 8.79
C ARG A 99 -4.32 6.32 9.96
N LEU A 100 -3.74 6.81 11.05
CA LEU A 100 -3.54 6.03 12.26
C LEU A 100 -4.90 5.63 12.85
N VAL A 101 -5.14 4.32 12.98
CA VAL A 101 -6.28 3.80 13.74
C VAL A 101 -5.91 3.85 15.23
N LEU A 102 -6.73 4.51 16.03
CA LEU A 102 -6.47 4.64 17.47
C LEU A 102 -6.73 3.30 18.16
N GLY A 103 -5.77 2.89 18.98
CA GLY A 103 -5.92 1.74 19.87
C GLY A 103 -6.85 2.03 21.06
N PRO A 104 -7.07 1.03 21.93
CA PRO A 104 -7.86 1.20 23.13
C PRO A 104 -7.25 2.26 24.08
N PRO A 105 -8.05 2.83 24.99
CA PRO A 105 -7.53 3.67 26.07
C PRO A 105 -6.44 2.98 26.88
N VAL A 106 -5.37 3.71 27.18
CA VAL A 106 -4.24 3.22 27.99
C VAL A 106 -4.12 3.97 29.31
N ARG A 107 -4.41 5.29 29.32
CA ARG A 107 -4.39 6.12 30.53
C ARG A 107 -5.40 7.26 30.40
N ASP A 108 -6.12 7.56 31.48
CA ASP A 108 -7.11 8.65 31.55
C ASP A 108 -8.18 8.61 30.45
N GLY A 109 -8.60 7.40 30.05
CA GLY A 109 -9.54 7.21 28.94
C GLY A 109 -8.96 7.54 27.55
N LYS A 110 -7.67 7.84 27.44
CA LYS A 110 -7.01 8.23 26.18
C LYS A 110 -6.18 7.08 25.59
N PRO A 111 -6.26 6.86 24.27
CA PRO A 111 -5.31 6.02 23.55
C PRO A 111 -3.87 6.55 23.66
N TYR A 112 -2.87 5.67 23.55
CA TYR A 112 -1.46 6.06 23.60
C TYR A 112 -1.10 7.17 22.62
N ALA A 113 -1.58 7.09 21.37
CA ALA A 113 -1.29 8.09 20.34
C ALA A 113 -1.77 9.51 20.73
N ALA A 114 -2.84 9.63 21.51
CA ALA A 114 -3.30 10.92 22.01
C ALA A 114 -2.44 11.44 23.16
N ILE A 115 -1.93 10.55 24.02
CA ILE A 115 -1.02 10.88 25.11
C ILE A 115 0.35 11.30 24.56
N ALA A 116 0.85 10.60 23.55
CA ALA A 116 2.15 10.84 22.93
C ALA A 116 2.12 11.87 21.80
N HIS A 117 0.98 12.53 21.56
CA HIS A 117 0.78 13.48 20.45
C HIS A 117 1.23 12.94 19.09
N THR A 118 1.04 11.65 18.85
CA THR A 118 1.45 10.99 17.61
C THR A 118 0.67 11.56 16.43
N ALA A 119 1.38 11.92 15.36
CA ALA A 119 0.76 12.39 14.13
C ALA A 119 -0.13 11.30 13.52
N GLN A 120 -1.43 11.60 13.39
CA GLN A 120 -2.43 10.65 12.88
C GLN A 120 -2.48 10.59 11.35
N SER A 121 -1.86 11.55 10.67
CA SER A 121 -1.77 11.62 9.21
C SER A 121 -0.48 12.31 8.79
N VAL A 122 -0.18 12.29 7.50
CA VAL A 122 0.99 12.96 6.92
C VAL A 122 0.89 14.50 6.93
N ALA A 123 -0.29 15.08 7.25
CA ALA A 123 -0.53 16.51 7.15
C ALA A 123 0.49 17.36 7.93
N ALA A 124 0.88 16.92 9.13
CA ALA A 124 1.89 17.61 9.94
C ALA A 124 3.27 17.62 9.26
N PHE A 125 3.66 16.52 8.60
CA PHE A 125 4.93 16.43 7.88
C PHE A 125 4.95 17.39 6.69
N VAL A 126 3.85 17.41 5.91
CA VAL A 126 3.70 18.33 4.77
C VAL A 126 3.67 19.79 5.23
N ALA A 127 3.06 20.09 6.37
CA ALA A 127 3.02 21.45 6.91
C ALA A 127 4.43 21.94 7.28
N ILE A 128 5.24 21.09 7.93
CA ILE A 128 6.63 21.43 8.27
C ILE A 128 7.48 21.59 7.01
N ASP A 129 7.36 20.68 6.04
CA ASP A 129 8.05 20.80 4.74
C ASP A 129 7.75 22.15 4.06
N LYS A 130 6.48 22.52 3.97
CA LYS A 130 6.07 23.83 3.43
C LYS A 130 6.59 25.01 4.24
N ALA A 131 6.64 24.90 5.57
CA ALA A 131 7.15 25.95 6.43
C ALA A 131 8.67 26.14 6.30
N LEU A 132 9.42 25.07 6.01
CA LEU A 132 10.87 25.14 5.78
C LEU A 132 11.24 25.67 4.39
N LEU A 133 10.31 25.64 3.43
CA LEU A 133 10.47 26.21 2.10
C LEU A 133 10.20 27.73 2.04
N ALA A 134 9.58 28.30 3.08
CA ALA A 134 9.25 29.73 3.19
C ALA A 134 10.42 30.54 3.77
#